data_AF-A0A7S4ERH8-F1
#
_entry.id   AF-A0A7S4ERH8-F1
#
_cell.length_a   1.000
_cell.length_b   1.000
_cell.length_c   1.000
_cell.angle_alpha   90.00
_cell.angle_beta   90.00
_cell.angle_gamma   90.00
#
_symmetry.space_group_name_H-M   'P 1'
#
loop_
_entity.id
_entity.type
_entity.pdbx_description
1 polymer ?
#
loop_
_entity_poly.entity_id
_entity_poly.type
_entity_poly.pdbx_seq_one_letter_code
_entity_poly.pdbx_strand_id
1 'polypeptide(L)'
;ARAGDAERLLALLRGGADASAPYTDASSGSSPLHEALLAGSDAVAEILLEHGACATTRDYRMNTPVHACAASMAAAGTASMGSLEQLRQVSLAELLLESGGADVIGEPNINGMTPLHLAAMRGKSWLIDLLATHGAPLLALD
;
A
#
# COMPACT_ATOMS: atom_id res chain seq x y z
N ALA A 1 6.91 -18.21 5.40
CA ALA A 1 5.52 -18.52 4.99
C ALA A 1 4.99 -17.60 3.86
N ARG A 2 5.38 -16.31 3.81
CA ARG A 2 4.72 -15.28 2.96
C ARG A 2 4.76 -15.42 1.43
N ALA A 3 5.78 -16.06 0.84
CA ALA A 3 5.84 -16.18 -0.63
C ALA A 3 4.84 -17.19 -1.22
N GLY A 4 4.43 -18.20 -0.43
CA GLY A 4 3.51 -19.24 -0.89
C GLY A 4 2.05 -18.79 -0.94
N ASP A 5 1.69 -17.73 -0.22
CA ASP A 5 0.33 -17.19 -0.19
C ASP A 5 0.10 -16.25 -1.38
N ALA A 6 1.10 -15.46 -1.78
CA ALA A 6 1.01 -14.60 -2.96
C ALA A 6 0.80 -15.39 -4.28
N GLU A 7 1.56 -16.47 -4.49
CA GLU A 7 1.40 -17.36 -5.66
C GLU A 7 0.02 -18.05 -5.68
N ARG A 8 -0.47 -18.46 -4.50
CA ARG A 8 -1.83 -19.04 -4.36
C ARG A 8 -2.91 -18.00 -4.66
N LEU A 9 -2.71 -16.77 -4.22
CA LEU A 9 -3.64 -15.66 -4.42
C LEU A 9 -3.68 -15.26 -5.91
N LEU A 10 -2.53 -15.20 -6.58
CA LEU A 10 -2.44 -15.02 -8.03
C LEU A 10 -3.11 -16.16 -8.81
N ALA A 11 -2.94 -17.41 -8.38
CA ALA A 11 -3.61 -18.55 -9.00
C ALA A 11 -5.14 -18.48 -8.85
N LEU A 12 -5.64 -17.99 -7.70
CA LEU A 12 -7.06 -17.77 -7.46
C LEU A 12 -7.62 -16.64 -8.33
N LEU A 13 -6.91 -15.50 -8.42
CA LEU A 13 -7.30 -14.38 -9.29
C LEU A 13 -7.36 -14.79 -10.76
N ARG A 14 -6.35 -15.52 -11.25
CA ARG A 14 -6.35 -16.10 -12.60
C ARG A 14 -7.48 -17.13 -12.82
N GLY A 15 -7.95 -17.76 -11.75
CA GLY A 15 -9.11 -18.66 -11.76
C GLY A 15 -10.47 -17.95 -11.75
N GLY A 16 -10.50 -16.61 -11.83
CA GLY A 16 -11.73 -15.83 -11.80
C GLY A 16 -12.23 -15.49 -10.39
N ALA A 17 -11.37 -15.63 -9.37
CA ALA A 17 -11.68 -15.09 -8.05
C ALA A 17 -11.82 -13.57 -8.13
N ASP A 18 -12.86 -13.04 -7.51
CA ASP A 18 -13.15 -11.62 -7.47
C ASP A 18 -12.10 -10.91 -6.58
N ALA A 19 -11.22 -10.10 -7.18
CA ALA A 19 -10.22 -9.34 -6.45
C ALA A 19 -10.83 -8.22 -5.60
N SER A 20 -12.08 -7.84 -5.89
CA SER A 20 -12.84 -6.87 -5.12
C SER A 20 -13.53 -7.47 -3.90
N ALA A 21 -13.61 -8.81 -3.82
CA ALA A 21 -14.17 -9.48 -2.65
C ALA A 21 -13.34 -9.08 -1.42
N PRO A 22 -13.98 -8.75 -0.28
CA PRO A 22 -13.30 -8.41 0.96
C PRO A 22 -12.68 -9.67 1.55
N TYR A 23 -11.61 -10.16 0.92
CA TYR A 23 -10.74 -11.18 1.48
C TYR A 23 -9.87 -10.50 2.53
N THR A 24 -10.42 -10.31 3.73
CA THR A 24 -9.65 -9.81 4.86
C THR A 24 -9.11 -10.99 5.62
N ASP A 25 -7.82 -11.01 5.91
CA ASP A 25 -7.28 -12.02 6.80
C ASP A 25 -8.02 -11.95 8.16
N ALA A 26 -8.43 -13.08 8.72
CA ALA A 26 -9.27 -13.08 9.91
C ALA A 26 -8.55 -12.53 11.16
N SER A 27 -7.22 -12.43 11.14
CA SER A 27 -6.40 -12.02 12.28
C SER A 27 -6.03 -10.52 12.31
N SER A 28 -5.83 -9.88 11.17
CA SER A 28 -5.49 -8.46 11.04
C SER A 28 -6.47 -7.64 10.19
N GLY A 29 -7.41 -8.27 9.49
CA GLY A 29 -8.34 -7.56 8.62
C GLY A 29 -7.70 -7.08 7.31
N SER A 30 -6.44 -7.48 7.04
CA SER A 30 -5.67 -7.06 5.88
C SER A 30 -6.28 -7.62 4.61
N SER A 31 -6.52 -6.76 3.62
CA SER A 31 -6.87 -7.20 2.26
C SER A 31 -5.64 -7.80 1.55
N PRO A 32 -5.81 -8.51 0.42
CA PRO A 32 -4.68 -9.02 -0.36
C PRO A 32 -3.71 -7.90 -0.78
N LEU A 33 -4.26 -6.71 -1.03
CA LEU A 33 -3.49 -5.52 -1.40
C LEU A 33 -2.62 -5.02 -0.23
N HIS A 34 -3.12 -5.08 1.01
CA HIS A 34 -2.30 -4.76 2.19
C HIS A 34 -1.10 -5.70 2.31
N GLU A 35 -1.34 -7.01 2.20
CA GLU A 35 -0.28 -8.02 2.31
C GLU A 35 0.76 -7.89 1.19
N ALA A 36 0.31 -7.67 -0.05
CA ALA A 36 1.21 -7.46 -1.19
C ALA A 36 2.13 -6.23 -0.97
N LEU A 37 1.56 -5.11 -0.49
CA LEU A 37 2.30 -3.89 -0.21
C LEU A 37 3.26 -4.06 0.99
N LEU A 38 2.83 -4.71 2.07
CA LEU A 38 3.68 -4.99 3.22
C LEU A 38 4.83 -5.95 2.89
N ALA A 39 4.59 -6.89 1.97
CA ALA A 39 5.60 -7.81 1.47
C ALA A 39 6.57 -7.18 0.45
N GLY A 40 6.30 -5.96 -0.03
CA GLY A 40 7.08 -5.33 -1.11
C GLY A 40 6.92 -6.06 -2.45
N SER A 41 5.81 -6.77 -2.64
CA SER A 41 5.51 -7.53 -3.86
C SER A 41 4.79 -6.63 -4.86
N ASP A 42 5.51 -5.68 -5.43
CA ASP A 42 4.95 -4.64 -6.30
C ASP A 42 4.14 -5.23 -7.48
N ALA A 43 4.64 -6.33 -8.08
CA ALA A 43 3.93 -7.04 -9.15
C ALA A 43 2.58 -7.62 -8.74
N VAL A 44 2.48 -8.11 -7.50
CA VAL A 44 1.23 -8.67 -6.98
C VAL A 44 0.26 -7.53 -6.69
N ALA A 45 0.76 -6.42 -6.14
CA ALA A 45 -0.06 -5.24 -5.86
C ALA A 45 -0.61 -4.60 -7.14
N GLU A 46 0.20 -4.47 -8.20
CA GLU A 46 -0.24 -4.00 -9.51
C GLU A 46 -1.37 -4.88 -10.08
N ILE A 47 -1.17 -6.20 -10.13
CA ILE A 47 -2.18 -7.15 -10.62
C ILE A 47 -3.48 -7.03 -9.80
N LEU A 48 -3.38 -6.92 -8.48
CA LEU A 48 -4.54 -6.75 -7.62
C LEU A 48 -5.34 -5.48 -7.97
N LEU A 49 -4.65 -4.36 -8.16
CA LEU A 49 -5.28 -3.09 -8.55
C LEU A 49 -5.91 -3.17 -9.95
N GLU A 50 -5.20 -3.74 -10.92
CA GLU A 50 -5.72 -3.97 -12.29
C GLU A 50 -6.99 -4.82 -12.30
N HIS A 51 -7.10 -5.76 -11.35
CA HIS A 51 -8.26 -6.62 -11.19
C HIS A 51 -9.35 -6.04 -10.25
N GLY A 52 -9.25 -4.77 -9.85
CA GLY A 52 -10.31 -4.07 -9.11
C GLY A 52 -10.23 -4.23 -7.59
N ALA A 53 -9.05 -4.53 -7.03
CA ALA A 53 -8.86 -4.49 -5.59
C ALA A 53 -9.15 -3.10 -5.02
N CYS A 54 -9.88 -3.05 -3.92
CA CYS A 54 -10.30 -1.80 -3.31
C CYS A 54 -9.13 -1.10 -2.59
N ALA A 55 -8.65 0.01 -3.18
CA ALA A 55 -7.56 0.85 -2.67
C ALA A 55 -7.93 1.67 -1.41
N THR A 56 -9.18 1.64 -0.97
CA THR A 56 -9.67 2.36 0.23
C THR A 56 -10.00 1.45 1.42
N THR A 57 -9.83 0.13 1.26
CA THR A 57 -10.11 -0.85 2.32
C THR A 57 -9.32 -0.55 3.59
N ARG A 58 -9.90 -0.76 4.76
CA ARG A 58 -9.19 -0.60 6.04
C ARG A 58 -8.96 -1.94 6.73
N ASP A 59 -7.75 -2.16 7.21
CA ASP A 59 -7.45 -3.28 8.12
C ASP A 59 -8.01 -3.01 9.54
N TYR A 60 -7.87 -3.96 10.46
CA TYR A 60 -8.33 -3.79 11.85
C TYR A 60 -7.56 -2.72 12.64
N ARG A 61 -6.39 -2.31 12.13
CA ARG A 61 -5.62 -1.19 12.66
C ARG A 61 -5.96 0.12 11.96
N MET A 62 -7.02 0.13 11.15
CA MET A 62 -7.48 1.28 10.39
C MET A 62 -6.42 1.77 9.38
N ASN A 63 -5.47 0.94 8.97
CA ASN A 63 -4.56 1.24 7.88
C ASN A 63 -5.29 1.08 6.55
N THR A 64 -5.04 2.01 5.64
CA THR A 64 -5.39 1.88 4.21
C THR A 64 -4.23 1.24 3.44
N PRO A 65 -4.42 0.80 2.18
CA PRO A 65 -3.34 0.35 1.32
C PRO A 65 -2.17 1.34 1.24
N VAL A 66 -2.44 2.66 1.25
CA VAL A 66 -1.40 3.69 1.26
C VAL A 66 -0.59 3.66 2.57
N HIS A 67 -1.21 3.39 3.72
CA HIS A 67 -0.48 3.14 4.97
C HIS A 67 0.41 1.90 4.86
N ALA A 68 -0.08 0.82 4.25
CA ALA A 68 0.71 -0.40 4.03
C ALA A 68 1.91 -0.15 3.11
N CYS A 69 1.73 0.62 2.03
CA CYS A 69 2.81 1.07 1.15
C CYS A 69 3.87 1.87 1.93
N ALA A 70 3.44 2.81 2.77
CA ALA A 70 4.33 3.60 3.62
C ALA A 70 5.06 2.72 4.68
N ALA A 71 4.34 1.80 5.31
CA ALA A 71 4.86 0.91 6.36
C ALA A 71 5.76 -0.21 5.85
N SER A 72 5.73 -0.52 4.53
CA SER A 72 6.47 -1.64 3.98
C SER A 72 7.96 -1.53 4.26
N MET A 73 8.59 -2.69 4.45
CA MET A 73 10.03 -2.79 4.69
C MET A 73 10.86 -2.72 3.40
N ALA A 74 10.22 -2.63 2.23
CA ALA A 74 10.92 -2.45 0.96
C ALA A 74 11.77 -1.19 1.05
N ALA A 75 13.09 -1.39 0.88
CA ALA A 75 14.20 -0.60 1.41
C ALA A 75 13.82 0.77 2.03
N ALA A 76 13.80 0.79 3.37
CA ALA A 76 13.97 2.02 4.12
C ALA A 76 15.36 2.59 3.82
N GLY A 77 15.45 3.43 2.78
CA GLY A 77 16.69 4.05 2.33
C GLY A 77 16.88 3.93 0.82
N THR A 78 16.63 5.03 0.13
CA THR A 78 16.92 5.25 -1.30
C THR A 78 18.37 4.96 -1.70
N ALA A 79 19.29 4.82 -0.74
CA ALA A 79 20.72 4.61 -0.98
C ALA A 79 21.07 3.23 -1.58
N SER A 80 20.20 2.22 -1.48
CA SER A 80 20.47 0.86 -1.98
C SER A 80 19.45 0.36 -3.01
N MET A 81 18.48 1.20 -3.39
CA MET A 81 17.48 0.90 -4.42
C MET A 81 18.03 1.22 -5.80
N GLY A 82 17.91 0.28 -6.74
CA GLY A 82 18.19 0.56 -8.15
C GLY A 82 17.13 1.51 -8.72
N SER A 83 17.51 2.36 -9.69
CA SER A 83 16.59 3.33 -10.32
C SER A 83 15.27 2.71 -10.80
N LEU A 84 15.31 1.47 -11.32
CA LEU A 84 14.13 0.79 -11.84
C LEU A 84 13.16 0.36 -10.73
N GLU A 85 13.68 -0.05 -9.58
CA GLU A 85 12.84 -0.48 -8.44
C GLU A 85 12.16 0.72 -7.79
N GLN A 86 12.87 1.84 -7.69
CA GLN A 86 12.28 3.10 -7.22
C GLN A 86 11.18 3.59 -8.16
N LEU A 87 11.41 3.58 -9.49
CA LEU A 87 10.39 3.98 -10.46
C LEU A 87 9.14 3.10 -10.36
N ARG A 88 9.32 1.80 -10.17
CA ARG A 88 8.21 0.87 -9.99
C ARG A 88 7.38 1.19 -8.75
N GLN A 89 8.02 1.41 -7.61
CA GLN A 89 7.31 1.76 -6.38
C GLN A 89 6.57 3.10 -6.48
N VAL A 90 7.16 4.08 -7.17
CA VAL A 90 6.50 5.36 -7.45
C VAL A 90 5.25 5.14 -8.30
N SER A 91 5.36 4.38 -9.40
CA SER A 91 4.22 4.08 -10.27
C SER A 91 3.11 3.30 -9.56
N LEU A 92 3.45 2.32 -8.70
CA LEU A 92 2.48 1.61 -7.89
C LEU A 92 1.80 2.53 -6.86
N ALA A 93 2.56 3.42 -6.22
CA ALA A 93 2.00 4.39 -5.28
C ALA A 93 1.10 5.41 -5.99
N GLU A 94 1.45 5.89 -7.18
CA GLU A 94 0.58 6.71 -8.02
C GLU A 94 -0.72 5.98 -8.35
N LEU A 95 -0.64 4.74 -8.83
CA LEU A 95 -1.82 3.94 -9.15
C LEU A 95 -2.72 3.74 -7.92
N LEU A 96 -2.14 3.52 -6.74
CA LEU A 96 -2.88 3.42 -5.47
C LEU A 96 -3.62 4.72 -5.13
N LEU A 97 -2.97 5.87 -5.32
CA LEU A 97 -3.55 7.19 -5.04
C LEU A 97 -4.64 7.54 -6.06
N GLU A 98 -4.46 7.20 -7.33
CA GLU A 98 -5.47 7.36 -8.37
C GLU A 98 -6.69 6.47 -8.12
N SER A 99 -6.46 5.23 -7.67
CA SER A 99 -7.53 4.25 -7.41
C SER A 99 -8.26 4.49 -6.10
N GLY A 100 -7.56 5.00 -5.08
CA GLY A 100 -8.10 5.28 -3.75
C GLY A 100 -8.64 6.70 -3.56
N GLY A 101 -8.22 7.64 -4.42
CA GLY A 101 -8.57 9.05 -4.35
C GLY A 101 -7.83 9.81 -3.23
N ALA A 102 -8.08 11.12 -3.16
CA ALA A 102 -7.55 12.00 -2.11
C ALA A 102 -8.12 11.71 -0.71
N ASP A 103 -9.10 10.81 -0.58
CA ASP A 103 -9.73 10.49 0.70
C ASP A 103 -8.81 9.66 1.59
N VAL A 104 -7.88 8.85 1.05
CA VAL A 104 -7.06 7.92 1.85
C VAL A 104 -5.73 8.51 2.35
N ILE A 105 -5.31 9.67 1.84
CA ILE A 105 -4.02 10.30 2.16
C ILE A 105 -4.01 11.05 3.50
N GLY A 106 -5.17 11.53 3.94
CA GLY A 106 -5.34 12.28 5.20
C GLY A 106 -5.89 11.44 6.34
N GLU A 107 -6.37 10.23 6.06
CA GLU A 107 -7.01 9.37 7.05
C GLU A 107 -5.98 8.84 8.06
N PRO A 108 -6.18 9.04 9.37
CA PRO A 108 -5.31 8.47 10.39
C PRO A 108 -5.68 7.01 10.64
N ASN A 109 -4.68 6.17 10.91
CA ASN A 109 -4.88 4.82 11.44
C ASN A 109 -5.23 4.85 12.94
N ILE A 110 -5.36 3.68 13.57
CA ILE A 110 -5.75 3.55 14.99
C ILE A 110 -4.77 4.24 15.97
N ASN A 111 -3.54 4.49 15.54
CA ASN A 111 -2.52 5.20 16.30
C ASN A 111 -2.52 6.71 16.03
N GLY A 112 -3.50 7.25 15.28
CA GLY A 112 -3.50 8.65 14.84
C GLY A 112 -2.52 8.95 13.70
N MET A 113 -1.90 7.93 13.11
CA MET A 113 -0.86 8.14 12.11
C MET A 113 -1.44 8.13 10.70
N THR A 114 -1.16 9.17 9.92
CA THR A 114 -1.43 9.21 8.48
C THR A 114 -0.38 8.41 7.70
N PRO A 115 -0.59 8.12 6.40
CA PRO A 115 0.44 7.54 5.56
C PRO A 115 1.71 8.39 5.50
N LEU A 116 1.58 9.72 5.58
CA LEU A 116 2.71 10.65 5.60
C LEU A 116 3.57 10.48 6.87
N HIS A 117 2.94 10.32 8.05
CA HIS A 117 3.66 10.03 9.31
C HIS A 117 4.48 8.74 9.19
N LEU A 118 3.90 7.69 8.60
CA LEU A 118 4.60 6.42 8.39
C LEU A 118 5.75 6.56 7.39
N ALA A 119 5.55 7.28 6.28
CA ALA A 119 6.59 7.53 5.28
C ALA A 119 7.78 8.30 5.88
N ALA A 120 7.51 9.32 6.69
CA ALA A 120 8.51 10.09 7.41
C ALA A 120 9.28 9.24 8.43
N MET A 121 8.58 8.45 9.24
CA MET A 121 9.21 7.54 10.20
C MET A 121 10.10 6.47 9.55
N ARG A 122 9.79 6.08 8.30
CA ARG A 122 10.57 5.11 7.53
C ARG A 122 11.64 5.76 6.65
N GLY A 123 11.73 7.09 6.59
CA GLY A 123 12.67 7.81 5.74
C GLY A 123 12.42 7.66 4.24
N LYS A 124 11.16 7.40 3.83
CA LYS A 124 10.78 7.26 2.42
C LYS A 124 10.53 8.63 1.78
N SER A 125 11.60 9.37 1.50
CA SER A 125 11.53 10.74 0.96
C SER A 125 10.71 10.84 -0.33
N TRP A 126 10.89 9.89 -1.27
CA TRP A 126 10.12 9.86 -2.51
C TRP A 126 8.60 9.75 -2.27
N LEU A 127 8.19 9.01 -1.23
CA LEU A 127 6.78 8.83 -0.91
C LEU A 127 6.22 10.06 -0.19
N ILE A 128 7.05 10.75 0.62
CA ILE A 128 6.69 12.05 1.20
C ILE A 128 6.39 13.05 0.07
N ASP A 129 7.29 13.15 -0.92
CA ASP A 129 7.13 14.08 -2.04
C ASP A 129 5.88 13.75 -2.86
N LEU A 130 5.62 12.46 -3.10
CA LEU A 130 4.44 12.01 -3.82
C LEU A 130 3.15 12.32 -3.06
N LEU A 131 3.08 11.96 -1.77
CA LEU A 131 1.92 12.25 -0.93
C LEU A 131 1.66 13.75 -0.83
N ALA A 132 2.71 14.57 -0.68
CA ALA A 132 2.60 16.03 -0.65
C ALA A 132 2.05 16.58 -1.98
N THR A 133 2.49 16.03 -3.12
CA THR A 133 2.00 16.43 -4.45
C THR A 133 0.51 16.12 -4.64
N HIS A 134 0.03 15.02 -4.04
CA HIS A 134 -1.39 14.66 -4.03
C HIS A 134 -2.22 15.37 -2.94
N GLY A 135 -1.63 16.33 -2.22
CA GLY A 135 -2.34 17.17 -1.25
C GLY A 135 -2.45 16.57 0.15
N ALA A 136 -1.58 15.62 0.52
CA ALA A 136 -1.54 15.10 1.88
C ALA A 136 -1.34 16.26 2.88
N PRO A 137 -2.13 16.34 3.95
CA PRO A 137 -2.00 17.40 4.94
C PRO A 137 -0.63 17.30 5.62
N LEU A 138 0.26 18.25 5.27
CA LEU A 138 1.60 18.38 5.87
C LEU A 138 1.55 18.65 7.38
N LEU A 139 0.40 19.12 7.88
CA LEU A 139 0.12 19.48 9.26
C LEU A 139 -0.97 18.60 9.86
N ALA A 140 -1.07 17.32 9.47
CA ALA A 140 -1.94 16.38 10.18
C ALA A 140 -1.45 16.33 11.63
N LEU A 141 -2.08 17.14 12.50
CA LEU A 141 -1.62 17.37 13.86
C LEU A 141 -1.47 16.02 14.58
N ASP A 142 -0.28 15.85 15.14
CA ASP A 142 0.14 14.82 16.08
C ASP A 142 -0.75 14.73 17.34
#